data_AF-A0A7W1YIB9-F1
#
_entry.id   AF-A0A7W1YIB9-F1
#
_cell.length_a   1.000
_cell.length_b   1.000
_cell.length_c   1.000
_cell.angle_alpha   90.00
_cell.angle_beta   90.00
_cell.angle_gamma   90.00
#
_symmetry.space_group_name_H-M   'P 1'
#
loop_
_entity.id
_entity.type
_entity.pdbx_description
1 polymer ?
#
loop_
_entity_poly.entity_id
_entity_poly.type
_entity_poly.pdbx_seq_one_letter_code
_entity_poly.pdbx_strand_id
1 'polypeptide(L)'
;MIDKELLKAILNCFERGKGQAVLRSDILAKVDTTWQMPAIEAALKYLCDAKIVMTSRDRAGVAYYRLTSDRPYSMINEAKLR
;
A
#
# COMPACT_ATOMS: atom_id res chain seq x y z
N MET A 1 -9.02 -12.69 8.12
CA MET A 1 -7.65 -12.78 7.55
C MET A 1 -7.63 -11.97 6.28
N ILE A 2 -6.61 -11.12 6.09
CA ILE A 2 -6.43 -10.37 4.84
C ILE A 2 -5.58 -11.21 3.89
N ASP A 3 -5.93 -11.17 2.61
CA ASP A 3 -5.25 -11.94 1.57
C ASP A 3 -3.79 -11.45 1.38
N LYS A 4 -2.84 -12.38 1.45
CA LYS A 4 -1.40 -12.07 1.37
C LYS A 4 -0.97 -11.65 -0.03
N GLU A 5 -1.61 -12.14 -1.08
CA GLU A 5 -1.30 -11.77 -2.46
C GLU A 5 -1.76 -10.35 -2.75
N LEU A 6 -2.92 -9.96 -2.22
CA LEU A 6 -3.40 -8.58 -2.29
C LEU A 6 -2.43 -7.60 -1.60
N LEU A 7 -1.94 -7.94 -0.41
CA LEU A 7 -0.96 -7.11 0.31
C LEU A 7 0.31 -6.92 -0.50
N LYS A 8 0.84 -8.00 -1.09
CA LYS A 8 2.02 -7.94 -1.97
C LYS A 8 1.75 -7.09 -3.21
N ALA A 9 0.58 -7.22 -3.84
CA ALA A 9 0.23 -6.44 -5.03
C ALA A 9 0.19 -4.93 -4.74
N ILE A 10 -0.45 -4.53 -3.63
CA ILE A 10 -0.47 -3.14 -3.16
C ILE A 10 0.96 -2.65 -2.89
N LEU A 11 1.77 -3.45 -2.21
CA LEU A 11 3.14 -3.04 -1.83
C LEU A 11 4.09 -2.95 -3.01
N ASN A 12 3.91 -3.81 -4.02
CA ASN A 12 4.64 -3.74 -5.29
C ASN A 12 4.36 -2.43 -6.05
N CYS A 13 3.20 -1.79 -5.83
CA CYS A 13 2.92 -0.47 -6.38
C CYS A 13 3.92 0.60 -5.89
N PHE A 14 4.52 0.41 -4.71
CA PHE A 14 5.50 1.30 -4.10
C PHE A 14 6.96 0.92 -4.44
N GLU A 15 7.26 -0.34 -4.78
CA GLU A 15 8.64 -0.76 -5.08
C GLU A 15 9.20 -0.13 -6.37
N ARG A 16 8.34 0.21 -7.34
CA ARG A 16 8.75 0.91 -8.58
C ARG A 16 9.10 2.39 -8.39
N GLY A 17 8.82 2.97 -7.23
CA GLY A 17 9.13 4.36 -6.90
C GLY A 17 9.76 4.45 -5.53
N LYS A 18 11.09 4.28 -5.44
CA LYS A 18 11.85 4.46 -4.19
C LYS A 18 11.47 5.80 -3.53
N GLY A 19 10.71 5.76 -2.44
CA GLY A 19 10.24 6.94 -1.71
C GLY A 19 9.13 7.76 -2.37
N GLN A 20 8.52 7.29 -3.46
CA GLN A 20 7.44 8.03 -4.14
C GLN A 20 6.10 7.84 -3.45
N ALA A 21 5.40 8.96 -3.29
CA ALA A 21 3.98 8.99 -3.00
C ALA A 21 3.20 8.32 -4.14
N VAL A 22 2.35 7.34 -3.82
CA VAL A 22 1.48 6.64 -4.77
C VAL A 22 0.03 7.05 -4.48
N LEU A 23 -0.70 7.49 -5.50
CA LEU A 23 -2.09 7.89 -5.32
C LEU A 23 -2.98 6.67 -5.11
N ARG A 24 -4.10 6.86 -4.40
CA ARG A 24 -5.13 5.81 -4.26
C ARG A 24 -5.55 5.27 -5.63
N SER A 25 -5.80 6.17 -6.59
CA SER A 25 -6.19 5.81 -7.96
C SER A 25 -5.15 4.94 -8.67
N ASP A 26 -3.85 5.20 -8.46
CA ASP A 26 -2.78 4.41 -9.07
C ASP A 26 -2.70 3.00 -8.48
N ILE A 27 -2.92 2.87 -7.17
CA ILE A 27 -3.00 1.55 -6.52
C ILE A 27 -4.19 0.77 -7.10
N LEU A 28 -5.35 1.40 -7.22
CA LEU A 28 -6.54 0.76 -7.79
C LEU A 28 -6.39 0.41 -9.28
N ALA A 29 -5.60 1.17 -10.04
CA ALA A 29 -5.31 0.89 -11.43
C ALA A 29 -4.27 -0.24 -11.61
N LYS A 30 -3.34 -0.40 -10.65
CA LYS A 30 -2.28 -1.41 -10.70
C LYS A 30 -2.64 -2.72 -10.02
N VAL A 31 -3.45 -2.66 -8.97
CA VAL A 31 -4.01 -3.83 -8.31
C VAL A 31 -5.12 -4.32 -9.21
N ASP A 32 -4.93 -5.52 -9.73
CA ASP A 32 -5.83 -6.17 -10.68
C ASP A 32 -7.30 -6.11 -10.19
N THR A 33 -8.24 -5.88 -11.11
CA THR A 33 -9.69 -5.77 -10.81
C THR A 33 -10.30 -7.04 -10.22
N THR A 34 -9.56 -8.15 -10.18
CA THR A 34 -9.93 -9.40 -9.51
C THR A 34 -10.22 -9.23 -8.02
N TRP A 35 -9.63 -8.25 -7.33
CA TRP A 35 -9.95 -7.97 -5.94
C TRP A 35 -11.07 -6.93 -5.81
N GLN A 36 -12.04 -7.22 -4.95
CA GLN A 36 -13.12 -6.29 -4.66
C GLN A 36 -12.60 -5.06 -3.90
N MET A 37 -13.18 -3.90 -4.20
CA MET A 37 -12.91 -2.62 -3.54
C MET A 37 -12.78 -2.70 -2.00
N PRO A 38 -13.72 -3.34 -1.28
CA PRO A 38 -13.64 -3.44 0.18
C PRO A 38 -12.41 -4.22 0.67
N ALA A 39 -11.97 -5.23 -0.09
CA ALA A 39 -10.77 -5.99 0.25
C ALA A 39 -9.51 -5.12 0.10
N ILE A 40 -9.44 -4.33 -0.97
CA ILE A 40 -8.33 -3.39 -1.20
C ILE A 40 -8.28 -2.33 -0.09
N GLU A 41 -9.43 -1.79 0.30
CA GLU A 41 -9.51 -0.81 1.41
C GLU A 41 -9.11 -1.43 2.74
N ALA A 42 -9.56 -2.66 3.03
CA ALA A 42 -9.15 -3.38 4.24
C ALA A 42 -7.63 -3.63 4.27
N ALA A 43 -7.04 -3.99 3.13
CA ALA A 43 -5.60 -4.20 3.00
C ALA A 43 -4.81 -2.88 3.18
N LEU A 44 -5.25 -1.78 2.55
CA LEU A 44 -4.64 -0.47 2.75
C LEU A 44 -4.73 0.01 4.20
N LYS A 45 -5.89 -0.20 4.84
CA LYS A 45 -6.09 0.12 6.25
C LYS A 45 -5.15 -0.69 7.14
N TYR A 46 -5.04 -1.99 6.90
CA TYR A 46 -4.12 -2.86 7.63
C TYR A 46 -2.67 -2.41 7.50
N LEU A 47 -2.23 -2.04 6.29
CA LEU A 47 -0.88 -1.53 6.06
C LEU A 47 -0.62 -0.19 6.77
N CYS A 48 -1.66 0.65 6.88
CA CYS A 48 -1.59 1.89 7.66
C CYS A 48 -1.52 1.61 9.17
N ASP A 49 -2.37 0.72 9.69
CA ASP A 49 -2.39 0.33 11.10
C ASP A 49 -1.08 -0.34 11.51
N ALA A 50 -0.50 -1.17 10.63
CA ALA A 50 0.80 -1.80 10.80
C ALA A 50 1.99 -0.82 10.65
N LYS A 51 1.71 0.46 10.36
CA LYS A 51 2.71 1.52 10.11
C LYS A 51 3.71 1.14 9.02
N ILE A 52 3.27 0.41 8.00
CA ILE A 52 4.06 0.05 6.82
C ILE A 52 3.90 1.13 5.74
N VAL A 53 2.68 1.61 5.59
CA VAL A 53 2.32 2.71 4.70
C VAL A 53 1.74 3.83 5.56
N MET A 54 1.99 5.08 5.19
CA MET A 54 1.28 6.23 5.76
C MET A 54 0.49 6.93 4.67
N THR A 55 -0.67 7.45 5.05
CA THR A 55 -1.48 8.30 4.18
C THR A 55 -1.13 9.75 4.46
N SER A 56 -1.00 10.56 3.42
CA SER A 56 -0.79 12.00 3.51
C SER A 56 -1.60 12.69 2.43
N ARG A 57 -1.77 14.01 2.53
CA ARG A 57 -2.46 14.81 1.53
C ARG A 57 -1.53 15.88 1.01
N ASP A 58 -1.61 16.15 -0.28
CA ASP A 58 -0.87 17.25 -0.89
C ASP A 58 -1.57 18.59 -0.64
N ARG A 59 -1.01 19.67 -1.20
CA ARG A 59 -1.60 21.03 -1.09
C ARG A 59 -2.96 21.16 -1.79
N ALA A 60 -3.27 20.29 -2.74
CA ALA A 60 -4.55 20.23 -3.43
C ALA A 60 -5.58 19.35 -2.67
N GLY A 61 -5.20 18.77 -1.53
CA GLY A 61 -6.05 17.88 -0.74
C GLY A 61 -6.12 16.44 -1.27
N VAL A 62 -5.31 16.10 -2.27
CA VAL A 62 -5.29 14.76 -2.87
C VAL A 62 -4.57 13.80 -1.92
N ALA A 63 -5.26 12.72 -1.57
CA ALA A 63 -4.71 11.69 -0.69
C ALA A 63 -3.74 10.77 -1.47
N TYR A 64 -2.54 10.65 -0.93
CA TYR A 64 -1.51 9.74 -1.41
C TYR A 64 -0.97 8.88 -0.27
N TYR A 65 -0.44 7.73 -0.65
CA TYR A 65 0.17 6.77 0.25
C TYR A 65 1.68 6.79 0.03
N ARG A 66 2.46 6.55 1.07
CA ARG A 66 3.91 6.38 0.97
C ARG A 66 4.38 5.33 1.97
N LEU A 67 5.46 4.63 1.64
CA LEU A 67 6.10 3.74 2.61
C LEU A 67 6.60 4.56 3.81
N THR A 68 6.44 4.01 5.02
CA THR A 68 6.93 4.64 6.25
C THR A 68 8.43 4.50 6.43
N SER A 69 9.03 3.54 5.75
CA SER A 69 10.46 3.24 5.77
C SER A 69 10.98 3.29 4.35
N ASP A 70 12.18 3.84 4.15
CA ASP A 70 12.92 3.77 2.87
C ASP A 70 13.35 2.35 2.49
N ARG A 71 13.10 1.37 3.37
CA ARG A 71 13.34 -0.03 3.08
C ARG A 71 12.30 -0.54 2.09
N PRO A 72 12.73 -1.17 0.99
CA PRO A 72 11.82 -1.80 0.04
C PRO A 72 10.99 -2.88 0.76
N TYR A 73 9.77 -3.12 0.28
CA TYR A 73 8.86 -4.10 0.87
C TYR A 73 9.47 -5.51 0.89
N SER A 74 10.30 -5.83 -0.10
CA SER A 74 11.15 -7.02 -0.12
C SER A 74 12.03 -7.22 1.14
N MET A 75 12.25 -6.17 1.96
CA MET A 75 12.92 -6.23 3.27
C MET A 75 11.98 -6.09 4.48
N ILE A 76 10.68 -5.88 4.28
CA ILE A 76 9.67 -5.94 5.34
C ILE A 76 9.40 -7.42 5.62
N ASN A 77 10.08 -7.96 6.63
CA ASN A 77 9.91 -9.35 7.06
C ASN A 77 8.42 -9.72 7.20
N GLU A 78 8.02 -10.86 6.62
CA GLU A 78 6.67 -11.45 6.77
C GLU A 78 6.22 -11.57 8.24
N ALA A 79 7.15 -11.56 9.20
CA ALA A 79 6.87 -11.51 10.64
C ALA A 79 6.08 -10.27 11.09
N LYS A 80 6.11 -9.16 10.33
CA LYS A 80 5.30 -7.96 10.58
C LYS A 80 3.88 -8.03 9.99
N LEU A 81 3.60 -9.04 9.16
CA LEU A 81 2.29 -9.27 8.53
C LEU A 81 1.49 -10.38 9.26
N ARG A 82 1.86 -10.70 10.51
CA ARG A 82 1.19 -11.70 11.34
C ARG A 82 0.01 -11.11 12.10
#